data_AF-C0GGU7-F1
#
_entry.id   AF-C0GGU7-F1
#
_cell.length_a   1.000
_cell.length_b   1.000
_cell.length_c   1.000
_cell.angle_alpha   90.00
_cell.angle_beta   90.00
_cell.angle_gamma   90.00
#
_symmetry.space_group_name_H-M   'P 1'
#
loop_
_entity.id
_entity.type
_entity.pdbx_description
1 polymer ?
#
loop_
_entity_poly.entity_id
_entity_poly.type
_entity_poly.pdbx_seq_one_letter_code
_entity_poly.pdbx_strand_id
1 'polypeptide(L)'
;MGKIRIKNLSEVQRRLDSLLDDLQDGPVFIAKNKRVKAVLMDMTDYYDLLGELEDLAELLHTLGGCGCGCEDDEMNELLDKAFSEAGD
;
A
#
# COMPACT_ATOMS: atom_id res chain seq x y z
N MET A 1 17.83 -4.12 5.49
CA MET A 1 17.04 -2.89 5.63
C MET A 1 16.82 -2.31 4.24
N GLY A 2 15.61 -2.47 3.70
CA GLY A 2 15.27 -1.91 2.39
C GLY A 2 15.31 -0.39 2.44
N LYS A 3 16.01 0.24 1.51
CA LYS A 3 16.00 1.71 1.38
C LYS A 3 14.71 2.12 0.68
N ILE A 4 13.96 3.07 1.24
CA ILE A 4 12.80 3.64 0.57
C ILE A 4 13.29 4.45 -0.65
N ARG A 5 12.90 4.01 -1.86
CA ARG A 5 13.34 4.62 -3.13
C ARG A 5 12.32 5.65 -3.59
N ILE A 6 12.53 6.93 -3.26
CA ILE A 6 11.65 8.02 -3.73
C ILE A 6 12.31 8.76 -4.90
N LYS A 7 11.54 8.97 -5.96
CA LYS A 7 11.96 9.65 -7.19
C LYS A 7 10.96 10.72 -7.59
N ASN A 8 11.43 11.86 -8.09
CA ASN A 8 10.53 12.86 -8.64
C ASN A 8 10.08 12.47 -10.07
N LEU A 9 8.96 13.03 -10.52
CA LEU A 9 8.41 12.71 -11.84
C LEU A 9 9.41 12.91 -13.00
N SER A 10 10.21 13.97 -12.95
CA SER A 10 11.19 14.28 -14.01
C SER A 10 12.35 13.27 -14.05
N GLU A 11 12.77 12.75 -12.90
CA GLU A 11 13.79 11.69 -12.81
C GLU A 11 13.25 10.37 -13.38
N VAL A 12 12.00 10.03 -13.04
CA VAL A 12 11.34 8.82 -13.56
C VAL A 12 11.22 8.88 -15.07
N GLN A 13 10.77 10.00 -15.63
CA GLN A 13 10.66 10.17 -17.08
C GLN A 13 11.99 9.99 -17.83
N ARG A 14 13.09 10.44 -17.22
CA ARG A 14 14.43 10.36 -17.85
C ARG A 14 15.07 8.98 -17.74
N ARG A 15 14.65 8.18 -16.77
CA ARG A 15 15.35 6.93 -16.37
C ARG A 15 14.39 5.76 -16.25
N LEU A 16 13.25 5.80 -16.92
CA LEU A 16 12.17 4.83 -16.74
C LEU A 16 12.68 3.39 -16.94
N ASP A 17 13.37 3.13 -18.04
CA ASP A 17 13.87 1.78 -18.37
C ASP A 17 14.79 1.22 -17.29
N SER A 18 15.78 2.01 -16.86
CA SER A 18 16.68 1.63 -15.75
C SER A 18 15.93 1.43 -14.43
N LEU A 19 14.87 2.19 -14.18
CA LEU A 19 14.06 2.01 -12.96
C LEU A 19 13.23 0.73 -13.02
N LEU A 20 12.77 0.33 -14.21
CA LEU A 20 12.05 -0.93 -14.43
C LEU A 20 12.98 -2.14 -14.20
N ASP A 21 14.20 -2.09 -14.72
CA ASP A 21 15.21 -3.15 -14.50
C ASP A 21 15.58 -3.30 -13.02
N ASP A 22 15.57 -2.19 -12.27
CA ASP A 22 15.89 -2.18 -10.84
C ASP A 22 14.65 -2.51 -9.96
N LEU A 23 13.48 -2.88 -10.49
CA LEU A 23 12.30 -3.16 -9.64
C LEU A 23 12.45 -4.40 -8.75
N GLN A 24 13.32 -5.33 -9.11
CA GLN A 24 13.75 -6.45 -8.27
C GLN A 24 14.35 -6.00 -6.91
N ASP A 25 14.88 -4.77 -6.83
CA ASP A 25 15.38 -4.19 -5.58
C ASP A 25 14.27 -3.56 -4.72
N GLY A 26 13.02 -3.68 -5.18
CA GLY A 26 11.81 -3.21 -4.52
C GLY A 26 11.19 -1.95 -5.15
N PRO A 27 10.01 -1.54 -4.66
CA PRO A 27 9.18 -0.51 -5.28
C PRO A 27 9.83 0.88 -5.27
N VAL A 28 9.47 1.66 -6.28
CA VAL A 28 9.89 3.06 -6.45
C VAL A 28 8.69 3.99 -6.25
N PHE A 29 8.76 4.83 -5.22
CA PHE A 29 7.75 5.83 -4.92
C PHE A 29 7.96 7.07 -5.80
N ILE A 30 6.92 7.47 -6.52
CA ILE A 30 6.95 8.63 -7.42
C ILE A 30 6.31 9.82 -6.72
N ALA A 31 7.11 10.87 -6.51
CA ALA A 31 6.69 12.10 -5.85
C ALA A 31 6.52 13.26 -6.85
N LYS A 32 5.47 14.06 -6.62
CA LYS A 32 5.23 15.34 -7.29
C LYS A 32 4.80 16.36 -6.26
N ASN A 33 5.40 17.55 -6.29
CA ASN A 33 5.14 18.64 -5.34
C ASN A 33 5.28 18.20 -3.86
N LYS A 34 6.38 17.50 -3.54
CA LYS A 34 6.70 16.98 -2.19
C LYS A 34 5.71 15.95 -1.61
N ARG A 35 4.79 15.41 -2.42
CA ARG A 35 3.88 14.33 -2.02
C ARG A 35 4.07 13.11 -2.91
N VAL A 36 4.02 11.92 -2.32
CA VAL A 36 3.94 10.66 -3.08
C VAL A 36 2.60 10.63 -3.81
N LYS A 37 2.63 10.25 -5.09
CA LYS A 37 1.45 10.22 -5.98
C LYS A 37 1.22 8.88 -6.64
N ALA A 38 2.28 8.11 -6.83
CA ALA A 38 2.20 6.78 -7.42
C ALA A 38 3.35 5.93 -6.88
N VAL A 39 3.21 4.61 -7.06
CA VAL A 39 4.25 3.63 -6.78
C VAL A 39 4.44 2.83 -8.06
N LEU A 40 5.70 2.66 -8.46
CA LEU A 40 6.12 1.75 -9.51
C LEU A 40 6.65 0.49 -8.82
N MET A 41 6.12 -0.68 -9.16
CA MET A 41 6.47 -1.96 -8.53
C MET A 41 6.36 -3.09 -9.53
N ASP A 42 7.00 -4.22 -9.22
CA ASP A 42 6.83 -5.44 -9.99
C ASP A 42 5.39 -5.97 -9.86
N MET A 43 4.89 -6.62 -10.91
CA MET A 43 3.53 -7.17 -10.92
C MET A 43 3.40 -8.36 -9.97
N THR A 44 4.45 -9.18 -9.81
CA THR A 44 4.46 -10.28 -8.85
C THR A 44 4.38 -9.73 -7.44
N ASP A 45 5.21 -8.74 -7.08
CA ASP A 45 5.16 -8.08 -5.77
C ASP A 45 3.77 -7.48 -5.47
N TYR A 46 3.09 -6.94 -6.50
CA TYR A 46 1.75 -6.39 -6.35
C TYR A 46 0.73 -7.47 -6.00
N TYR A 47 0.75 -8.62 -6.68
CA TYR A 47 -0.17 -9.71 -6.41
C TYR A 47 0.14 -10.42 -5.09
N ASP A 48 1.42 -10.55 -4.73
CA ASP A 48 1.83 -11.09 -3.44
C ASP A 48 1.31 -10.21 -2.30
N LEU A 49 1.47 -8.89 -2.40
CA LEU A 49 0.92 -7.93 -1.44
C LEU A 49 -0.61 -8.01 -1.35
N LEU A 50 -1.30 -8.20 -2.48
CA LEU A 50 -2.75 -8.36 -2.49
C LEU A 50 -3.17 -9.64 -1.75
N GLY A 51 -2.47 -10.75 -1.98
CA GLY A 51 -2.71 -12.01 -1.26
C GLY A 51 -2.47 -11.87 0.24
N GLU A 52 -1.38 -11.21 0.65
CA GLU A 52 -1.11 -10.94 2.07
C GLU A 52 -2.20 -10.09 2.74
N LEU A 53 -2.81 -9.15 2.00
CA LEU A 53 -3.93 -8.35 2.50
C LEU A 53 -5.21 -9.17 2.64
N GLU A 54 -5.48 -10.09 1.72
CA GLU A 54 -6.61 -11.03 1.80
C GLU A 54 -6.45 -11.98 3.00
N ASP A 55 -5.26 -12.56 3.18
CA ASP A 55 -4.94 -13.40 4.33
C ASP A 55 -5.10 -12.63 5.65
N LEU A 56 -4.64 -11.38 5.69
CA LEU A 56 -4.82 -10.51 6.86
C LEU A 56 -6.30 -10.27 7.17
N ALA A 57 -7.12 -10.01 6.15
CA ALA A 57 -8.56 -9.82 6.33
C ALA A 57 -9.24 -11.09 6.88
N GLU A 58 -8.88 -12.27 6.36
CA GLU A 58 -9.40 -13.55 6.87
C GLU A 58 -8.99 -13.81 8.33
N LEU A 59 -7.73 -13.51 8.66
CA LEU A 59 -7.23 -13.60 10.04
C LEU A 59 -7.98 -12.65 10.98
N LEU A 60 -8.25 -11.42 10.56
CA LEU A 60 -9.02 -10.45 11.34
C LEU A 60 -10.46 -10.92 11.55
N HIS A 61 -11.11 -11.49 10.53
CA HIS A 61 -12.44 -12.09 10.66
C HIS A 61 -12.45 -13.28 11.62
N THR A 62 -11.40 -14.10 11.61
CA THR A 62 -11.26 -15.26 12.50
C THR A 62 -11.00 -14.84 13.94
N LEU A 63 -10.16 -13.81 14.15
CA LEU A 63 -9.84 -13.23 15.46
C LEU A 63 -11.01 -12.43 16.05
N GLY A 64 -11.80 -11.78 15.20
CA GLY A 64 -13.02 -11.04 15.56
C GLY A 64 -14.12 -11.92 16.15
N GLY A 65 -13.99 -13.25 16.06
CA GLY A 65 -14.85 -14.20 16.73
C GLY A 65 -16.23 -14.31 16.09
N CYS A 66 -16.75 -15.53 16.11
CA CYS A 66 -18.11 -15.85 15.70
C CYS A 66 -19.13 -14.93 16.40
N GLY A 67 -19.73 -14.03 15.62
CA GLY A 67 -20.75 -13.08 16.02
C GLY A 67 -21.41 -12.47 14.79
N CYS A 68 -21.94 -13.32 13.89
CA CYS A 68 -22.87 -12.88 12.85
C CYS A 68 -24.00 -12.07 13.50
N GLY A 69 -23.95 -10.76 13.32
CA GLY A 69 -25.01 -9.85 13.73
C GLY A 69 -24.54 -8.48 14.17
N CYS A 70 -23.64 -7.81 13.44
CA CYS A 70 -23.43 -6.36 13.55
C CYS A 70 -23.21 -5.80 12.14
N GLU A 71 -23.96 -4.74 11.86
CA GLU A 71 -24.20 -4.10 10.58
C GLU A 71 -22.92 -3.49 10.00
N ASP A 72 -22.85 -3.35 8.68
CA ASP A 72 -21.73 -2.81 7.88
C ASP A 72 -21.21 -1.41 8.31
N ASP A 73 -21.82 -0.80 9.33
CA ASP A 73 -21.52 0.53 9.84
C ASP A 73 -20.32 0.55 10.82
N GLU A 74 -20.09 -0.50 11.61
CA GLU A 74 -19.07 -0.47 12.68
C GLU A 74 -17.63 -0.60 12.12
N MET A 75 -17.46 -1.33 11.00
CA MET A 75 -16.16 -1.43 10.31
C MET A 75 -15.80 -0.14 9.56
N ASN A 76 -16.80 0.57 9.02
CA ASN A 76 -16.59 1.89 8.42
C ASN A 76 -16.19 2.92 9.47
N GLU A 77 -16.79 2.90 10.67
CA GLU A 77 -16.39 3.79 11.76
C GLU A 77 -14.96 3.53 12.27
N LEU A 78 -14.52 2.28 12.35
CA LEU A 78 -13.15 1.95 12.75
C LEU A 78 -12.10 2.41 11.73
N LEU A 79 -12.40 2.28 10.44
CA LEU A 79 -11.54 2.79 9.37
C LEU A 79 -11.48 4.32 9.39
N ASP A 80 -12.63 5.00 9.54
CA ASP A 80 -12.71 6.46 9.55
C ASP A 80 -11.96 7.07 10.76
N LYS A 81 -12.00 6.39 11.91
CA LYS A 81 -11.26 6.80 13.11
C LYS A 81 -9.75 6.62 12.95
N ALA A 82 -9.31 5.53 12.32
CA ALA A 82 -7.89 5.30 12.04
C ALA A 82 -7.31 6.33 11.04
N PHE A 83 -8.10 6.76 10.05
CA PHE A 83 -7.68 7.81 9.11
C PHE A 83 -7.78 9.23 9.69
N SER A 84 -8.63 9.45 10.69
CA SER A 84 -8.77 10.73 11.39
C SER A 84 -7.63 10.99 12.40
N GLU A 85 -7.12 9.96 13.08
CA GLU A 85 -6.02 10.10 14.04
C GLU A 85 -4.63 10.21 13.39
N ALA A 86 -4.50 9.87 12.10
CA ALA A 86 -3.26 10.04 11.33
C ALA A 86 -3.10 11.46 10.73
N GLY A 87 -3.99 12.40 11.08
CA GLY A 87 -4.13 13.72 10.48
C GLY A 87 -3.64 14.92 11.31
N ASP A 88 -3.00 14.72 12.46
CA ASP A 88 -2.36 15.77 13.28
C ASP A 88 -0.83 15.60 13.37
#